data_AF-A0A178EAT1-F1
#
_entry.id   AF-A0A178EAT1-F1
#
_cell.length_a   1.000
_cell.length_b   1.000
_cell.length_c   1.000
_cell.angle_alpha   90.00
_cell.angle_beta   90.00
_cell.angle_gamma   90.00
#
_symmetry.space_group_name_H-M   'P 1'
#
loop_
_entity.id
_entity.type
_entity.pdbx_description
1 polymer ?
#
loop_
_entity_poly.entity_id
_entity_poly.type
_entity_poly.pdbx_seq_one_letter_code
_entity_poly.pdbx_strand_id
1 'polypeptide(L)'
;MHTASPYPPTTRNVRRFPYNKNTLPDTYEEEEDPFDALARASVTSEGESDDALSPSTVSSVGRHSISGASSPGVPQSATTPAPLVTSNTFPFTNYNPWGATQTSTGTAPRLPQEYVTIDDEARTFRFQAPFVYTTKTSNLPRYQVQQEFDRAGKPSKLNLRRLRPQETRSCSVSAIHAARGPRIRYDEEGTMYSISPFEMRGKTEDTLADSVQISSGKSLWGGQWTRLWHVKHPRRSDSHLSRTSSDTQRSNRRSIDDSDKRLLFAVKKGVWEDADGMIVAREEKGWGYGDRLLSRRGSGASANGKVLEMTDFAVKDTSKRDLLVACWIMRIWTGEGVRWDGDLKGW
;
A
#
# COMPACT_ATOMS: atom_id res chain seq x y z
N MET A 1 -17.37 -25.46 57.86
CA MET A 1 -16.22 -24.62 58.28
C MET A 1 -15.55 -24.11 57.02
N HIS A 2 -15.81 -22.86 56.65
CA HIS A 2 -15.27 -22.22 55.44
C HIS A 2 -14.02 -21.43 55.80
N THR A 3 -12.88 -21.76 55.19
CA THR A 3 -11.66 -20.95 55.24
C THR A 3 -11.59 -20.02 54.04
N ALA A 4 -11.38 -18.74 54.35
CA ALA A 4 -11.42 -17.61 53.45
C ALA A 4 -10.24 -17.57 52.46
N SER A 5 -10.47 -16.94 51.31
CA SER A 5 -9.43 -16.48 50.38
C SER A 5 -9.26 -14.97 50.53
N PRO A 6 -8.06 -14.42 50.80
CA PRO A 6 -7.87 -12.98 50.92
C PRO A 6 -6.95 -12.45 49.84
N TYR A 7 -7.47 -11.82 48.78
CA TYR A 7 -6.76 -10.71 48.13
C TYR A 7 -7.75 -9.71 47.51
N PRO A 8 -7.59 -8.39 47.77
CA PRO A 8 -8.42 -7.36 47.16
C PRO A 8 -7.88 -6.94 45.78
N PRO A 9 -8.75 -6.44 44.87
CA PRO A 9 -8.32 -5.90 43.59
C PRO A 9 -7.65 -4.53 43.79
N THR A 10 -6.40 -4.41 43.36
CA THR A 10 -5.67 -3.13 43.37
C THR A 10 -6.01 -2.35 42.11
N THR A 11 -6.90 -1.37 42.20
CA THR A 11 -7.14 -0.39 41.13
C THR A 11 -5.99 0.62 41.10
N ARG A 12 -5.00 0.41 40.23
CA ARG A 12 -3.89 1.34 40.04
C ARG A 12 -4.16 2.26 38.85
N ASN A 13 -4.34 3.55 39.13
CA ASN A 13 -4.44 4.62 38.15
C ASN A 13 -3.23 4.60 37.20
N VAL A 14 -3.47 4.29 35.92
CA VAL A 14 -2.45 4.28 34.88
C VAL A 14 -2.24 5.70 34.35
N ARG A 15 -1.12 6.32 34.75
CA ARG A 15 -0.55 7.48 34.05
C ARG A 15 -0.11 7.02 32.66
N ARG A 16 -0.80 7.49 31.62
CA ARG A 16 -0.40 7.35 30.22
C ARG A 16 0.91 8.11 30.00
N PHE A 17 1.96 7.40 29.60
CA PHE A 17 3.20 8.04 29.17
C PHE A 17 3.02 8.72 27.81
N PRO A 18 3.50 9.96 27.63
CA PRO A 18 3.54 10.58 26.32
C PRO A 18 4.48 9.78 25.41
N TYR A 19 3.97 9.40 24.24
CA TYR A 19 4.78 8.83 23.17
C TYR A 19 5.86 9.86 22.81
N ASN A 20 7.12 9.53 23.07
CA ASN A 20 8.23 10.39 22.72
C ASN A 20 8.37 10.37 21.19
N LYS A 21 8.05 11.49 20.55
CA LYS A 21 8.39 11.75 19.15
C LYS A 21 9.91 11.88 19.12
N ASN A 22 10.62 10.77 19.00
CA ASN A 22 11.95 10.82 18.42
C ASN A 22 11.75 11.21 16.98
N THR A 23 11.84 12.53 16.75
CA THR A 23 12.07 13.16 15.46
C THR A 23 13.17 12.35 14.79
N LEU A 24 12.80 11.66 13.72
CA LEU A 24 13.77 11.14 12.76
C LEU A 24 14.70 12.32 12.39
N PRO A 25 16.00 12.11 12.20
CA PRO A 25 16.81 13.14 11.57
C PRO A 25 16.21 13.42 10.19
N ASP A 26 15.60 14.59 10.02
CA ASP A 26 15.13 15.18 8.75
C ASP A 26 16.33 15.54 7.85
N THR A 27 17.23 14.58 7.64
CA THR A 27 18.27 14.66 6.60
C THR A 27 17.89 13.69 5.50
N TYR A 28 16.78 13.99 4.83
CA TYR A 28 16.59 13.58 3.46
C TYR A 28 17.04 14.76 2.61
N GLU A 29 18.01 14.55 1.74
CA GLU A 29 18.26 15.51 0.66
C GLU A 29 16.92 15.70 -0.07
N GLU A 30 16.46 16.95 -0.19
CA GLU A 30 15.29 17.31 -0.98
C GLU A 30 15.56 16.86 -2.42
N GLU A 31 15.11 15.65 -2.75
CA GLU A 31 15.03 15.19 -4.13
C GLU A 31 13.98 16.09 -4.80
N GLU A 32 14.46 17.13 -5.51
CA GLU A 32 13.61 18.13 -6.17
C GLU A 32 12.51 17.42 -6.98
N ASP A 33 11.26 17.85 -6.77
CA ASP A 33 10.13 17.31 -7.49
C ASP A 33 10.36 17.55 -9.00
N PRO A 34 10.30 16.55 -9.89
CA PRO A 34 10.47 16.77 -11.33
C PRO A 34 9.50 17.81 -11.91
N PHE A 35 8.39 18.11 -11.22
CA PHE A 35 7.48 19.19 -11.60
C PHE A 35 7.95 20.60 -11.16
N ASP A 36 8.88 20.73 -10.21
CA ASP A 36 9.51 22.01 -9.83
C ASP A 36 10.43 22.54 -10.94
N ALA A 37 11.02 21.66 -11.76
CA ALA A 37 11.78 22.06 -12.95
C ALA A 37 10.87 22.68 -14.03
N LEU A 38 9.65 22.15 -14.20
CA LEU A 38 8.66 22.68 -15.14
C LEU A 38 8.09 24.02 -14.67
N ALA A 39 7.80 24.16 -13.38
CA ALA A 39 7.31 25.41 -12.81
C ALA A 39 8.37 26.53 -12.86
N ARG A 40 9.66 26.20 -12.65
CA ARG A 40 10.77 27.16 -12.83
C ARG A 40 10.95 27.58 -14.29
N ALA A 41 10.79 26.64 -15.24
CA ALA A 41 10.88 26.94 -16.67
C ALA A 41 9.75 27.85 -17.17
N SER A 42 8.57 27.83 -16.54
CA SER A 42 7.45 28.72 -16.92
C SER A 42 7.61 30.16 -16.40
N VAL A 43 8.40 30.39 -15.35
CA VAL A 43 8.57 31.72 -14.74
C VAL A 43 9.68 32.55 -15.40
N THR A 44 10.59 31.92 -16.16
CA THR A 44 11.65 32.63 -16.90
C THR A 44 11.25 33.11 -18.30
N SER A 45 9.95 33.09 -18.64
CA SER A 45 9.44 33.49 -19.98
C SER A 45 8.81 34.89 -20.03
N GLU A 46 8.90 35.70 -18.99
CA GLU A 46 8.40 37.08 -19.04
C GLU A 46 9.54 38.05 -19.36
N GLY A 47 9.78 38.21 -20.65
CA GLY A 47 10.64 39.23 -21.22
C GLY A 47 10.01 39.80 -22.48
N GLU A 48 9.43 40.99 -22.32
CA GLU A 48 9.37 42.05 -23.34
C GLU A 48 8.42 41.85 -24.54
N SER A 49 7.23 42.41 -24.44
CA SER A 49 6.55 42.99 -25.61
C SER A 49 5.71 44.19 -25.21
N ASP A 50 6.23 45.37 -25.56
CA ASP A 50 5.57 46.66 -25.47
C ASP A 50 4.34 46.78 -26.38
N ASP A 51 3.42 47.64 -25.94
CA ASP A 51 2.51 48.50 -26.71
C ASP A 51 1.55 47.87 -27.74
N ALA A 52 0.25 47.85 -27.40
CA ALA A 52 -0.79 48.49 -28.23
C ALA A 52 -2.18 48.52 -27.54
N LEU A 53 -2.58 49.74 -27.16
CA LEU A 53 -3.89 50.40 -27.34
C LEU A 53 -5.21 49.63 -27.08
N SER A 54 -5.97 50.20 -26.14
CA SER A 54 -7.39 49.98 -25.86
C SER A 54 -8.31 50.27 -27.06
N PRO A 55 -9.55 49.72 -27.06
CA PRO A 55 -10.67 50.62 -26.76
C PRO A 55 -11.83 50.01 -25.94
N SER A 56 -12.34 50.87 -25.05
CA SER A 56 -13.74 51.25 -24.77
C SER A 56 -14.90 50.25 -24.86
N THR A 57 -15.50 50.00 -23.70
CA THR A 57 -16.92 50.18 -23.31
C THR A 57 -18.04 49.91 -24.32
N VAL A 58 -18.89 48.92 -24.00
CA VAL A 58 -20.36 49.08 -24.06
C VAL A 58 -21.04 48.14 -23.07
N SER A 59 -21.93 48.72 -22.27
CA SER A 59 -22.89 48.09 -21.39
C SER A 59 -24.08 47.52 -22.18
N SER A 60 -24.65 46.40 -21.72
CA SER A 60 -26.09 46.17 -21.90
C SER A 60 -26.67 45.29 -20.78
N VAL A 61 -27.79 45.80 -20.26
CA VAL A 61 -28.68 45.21 -19.28
C VAL A 61 -29.66 44.29 -20.01
N GLY A 62 -30.02 43.15 -19.42
CA GLY A 62 -31.11 42.32 -19.96
C GLY A 62 -31.54 41.22 -18.99
N ARG A 63 -32.49 41.54 -18.11
CA ARG A 63 -33.34 40.56 -17.40
C ARG A 63 -34.37 40.00 -18.38
N HIS A 64 -34.56 38.68 -18.45
CA HIS A 64 -35.89 38.09 -18.69
C HIS A 64 -36.00 36.72 -18.02
N SER A 65 -37.02 36.59 -17.17
CA SER A 65 -37.65 35.32 -16.81
C SER A 65 -38.64 34.95 -17.91
N ILE A 66 -38.82 33.66 -18.24
CA ILE A 66 -40.09 33.06 -18.72
C ILE A 66 -40.00 31.53 -18.55
N SER A 67 -41.09 31.00 -18.04
CA SER A 67 -41.53 29.61 -17.89
C SER A 67 -42.09 28.98 -19.18
N GLY A 68 -42.11 27.64 -19.28
CA GLY A 68 -42.97 26.88 -20.22
C GLY A 68 -42.23 25.71 -20.86
N ALA A 69 -42.48 24.46 -20.47
CA ALA A 69 -43.58 23.59 -20.91
C ALA A 69 -43.29 22.85 -22.23
N SER A 70 -43.04 21.54 -22.08
CA SER A 70 -43.57 20.40 -22.86
C SER A 70 -43.63 20.46 -24.40
N SER A 71 -42.86 19.60 -25.07
CA SER A 71 -43.41 18.55 -25.96
C SER A 71 -42.34 17.56 -26.45
N PRO A 72 -42.72 16.28 -26.70
CA PRO A 72 -41.82 15.23 -27.18
C PRO A 72 -41.86 15.13 -28.71
N GLY A 73 -40.73 14.78 -29.35
CA GLY A 73 -40.72 14.57 -30.79
C GLY A 73 -39.41 14.08 -31.40
N VAL A 74 -39.39 12.77 -31.68
CA VAL A 74 -38.78 12.07 -32.83
C VAL A 74 -37.24 11.89 -32.87
N PRO A 75 -36.75 10.66 -33.11
CA PRO A 75 -35.32 10.34 -33.18
C PRO A 75 -34.73 10.70 -34.55
N GLN A 76 -33.54 11.33 -34.55
CA GLN A 76 -32.69 11.42 -35.73
C GLN A 76 -31.48 10.50 -35.55
N SER A 77 -31.46 9.45 -36.36
CA SER A 77 -30.27 8.68 -36.70
C SER A 77 -29.38 9.51 -37.61
N ALA A 78 -28.10 9.70 -37.27
CA ALA A 78 -27.05 9.96 -38.25
C ALA A 78 -25.64 9.89 -37.64
N THR A 79 -24.85 8.98 -38.23
CA THR A 79 -23.45 9.21 -38.63
C THR A 79 -22.37 9.12 -37.57
N THR A 80 -21.88 7.89 -37.44
CA THR A 80 -20.56 7.46 -37.02
C THR A 80 -19.43 8.23 -37.74
N PRO A 81 -18.49 8.87 -37.03
CA PRO A 81 -17.17 9.19 -37.58
C PRO A 81 -16.20 8.02 -37.35
N ALA A 82 -15.47 7.68 -38.42
CA ALA A 82 -14.45 6.63 -38.46
C ALA A 82 -13.30 6.88 -37.47
N PRO A 83 -12.62 5.80 -37.00
CA PRO A 83 -11.51 5.92 -36.07
C PRO A 83 -10.26 6.47 -36.76
N LEU A 84 -9.69 7.54 -36.19
CA LEU A 84 -8.35 7.98 -36.53
C LEU A 84 -7.34 6.93 -36.04
N VAL A 85 -6.69 6.29 -37.01
CA VAL A 85 -5.48 5.48 -36.83
C VAL A 85 -4.34 6.43 -36.48
N THR A 86 -3.88 6.41 -35.23
CA THR A 86 -2.56 6.96 -34.88
C THR A 86 -1.64 5.79 -34.57
N SER A 87 -0.87 5.43 -35.60
CA SER A 87 0.32 4.60 -35.49
C SER A 87 1.39 5.36 -34.71
N ASN A 88 1.68 4.93 -33.49
CA ASN A 88 2.98 5.13 -32.84
C ASN A 88 3.33 3.83 -32.10
N THR A 89 3.76 2.87 -32.89
CA THR A 89 4.41 1.64 -32.45
C THR A 89 5.78 2.01 -31.89
N PHE A 90 5.84 2.32 -30.59
CA PHE A 90 7.08 2.20 -29.84
C PHE A 90 7.30 0.73 -29.50
N PRO A 91 8.54 0.23 -29.55
CA PRO A 91 8.81 -1.16 -29.17
C PRO A 91 8.50 -1.33 -27.67
N PHE A 92 7.43 -2.06 -27.39
CA PHE A 92 7.18 -2.60 -26.06
C PHE A 92 8.34 -3.55 -25.72
N THR A 93 9.30 -3.08 -24.93
CA THR A 93 10.12 -3.99 -24.13
C THR A 93 9.19 -4.56 -23.06
N ASN A 94 8.56 -5.68 -23.40
CA ASN A 94 7.77 -6.53 -22.52
C ASN A 94 8.74 -7.16 -21.50
N TYR A 95 9.30 -6.34 -20.61
CA TYR A 95 10.21 -6.77 -19.56
C TYR A 95 9.35 -7.25 -18.41
N ASN A 96 8.97 -8.52 -18.47
CA ASN A 96 8.34 -9.22 -17.37
C ASN A 96 9.44 -9.54 -16.33
N PRO A 97 9.54 -8.83 -15.19
CA PRO A 97 10.58 -9.13 -14.19
C PRO A 97 10.39 -10.51 -13.53
N TRP A 98 9.26 -11.15 -13.80
CA TRP A 98 8.87 -12.48 -13.31
C TRP A 98 9.33 -13.63 -14.23
N GLY A 99 10.05 -13.35 -15.32
CA GLY A 99 10.56 -14.35 -16.26
C GLY A 99 11.72 -15.17 -15.68
N ALA A 100 11.43 -16.13 -14.82
CA ALA A 100 12.39 -17.15 -14.42
C ALA A 100 12.63 -18.13 -15.59
N THR A 101 13.90 -18.28 -15.97
CA THR A 101 14.40 -19.25 -16.93
C THR A 101 14.15 -20.68 -16.42
N GLN A 102 13.04 -21.31 -16.80
CA GLN A 102 12.80 -22.74 -16.54
C GLN A 102 13.20 -23.57 -17.76
N THR A 103 14.43 -24.06 -17.75
CA THR A 103 14.86 -25.20 -18.58
C THR A 103 15.02 -26.41 -17.68
N SER A 104 14.02 -27.30 -17.65
CA SER A 104 14.20 -28.67 -17.18
C SER A 104 13.19 -29.61 -17.83
N THR A 105 13.64 -30.28 -18.89
CA THR A 105 13.06 -31.52 -19.41
C THR A 105 13.31 -32.64 -18.40
N GLY A 106 12.29 -33.01 -17.64
CA GLY A 106 12.32 -34.14 -16.72
C GLY A 106 10.92 -34.47 -16.22
N THR A 107 10.43 -35.66 -16.59
CA THR A 107 9.10 -36.20 -16.28
C THR A 107 8.80 -36.13 -14.77
N ALA A 108 7.93 -35.20 -14.35
CA ALA A 108 7.60 -34.98 -12.94
C ALA A 108 6.28 -35.69 -12.53
N PRO A 109 6.23 -36.29 -11.33
CA PRO A 109 5.01 -36.90 -10.79
C PRO A 109 3.90 -35.86 -10.67
N ARG A 110 2.67 -36.26 -11.05
CA ARG A 110 1.47 -35.43 -11.03
C ARG A 110 1.25 -34.84 -9.63
N LEU A 111 1.60 -33.57 -9.48
CA LEU A 111 1.43 -32.82 -8.24
C LEU A 111 -0.06 -32.79 -7.86
N PRO A 112 -0.40 -32.90 -6.56
CA PRO A 112 -1.76 -32.81 -6.10
C PRO A 112 -2.29 -31.42 -6.46
N GLN A 113 -3.38 -31.44 -7.23
CA GLN A 113 -4.30 -30.36 -7.58
C GLN A 113 -3.83 -28.97 -7.12
N GLU A 114 -3.28 -28.23 -8.07
CA GLU A 114 -2.96 -26.81 -7.96
C GLU A 114 -3.97 -26.09 -7.07
N TYR A 115 -3.42 -25.36 -6.11
CA TYR A 115 -4.14 -24.57 -5.13
C TYR A 115 -5.11 -23.62 -5.84
N VAL A 116 -6.35 -24.07 -6.06
CA VAL A 116 -7.42 -23.22 -6.59
C VAL A 116 -7.59 -22.10 -5.59
N THR A 117 -7.17 -20.91 -6.02
CA THR A 117 -7.42 -19.62 -5.41
C THR A 117 -8.92 -19.51 -5.17
N ILE A 118 -9.30 -19.48 -3.89
CA ILE A 118 -10.70 -19.53 -3.42
C ILE A 118 -11.56 -18.43 -4.05
N ASP A 119 -10.91 -17.35 -4.46
CA ASP A 119 -11.56 -16.16 -4.99
C ASP A 119 -10.53 -15.37 -5.78
N ASP A 120 -10.46 -15.60 -7.09
CA ASP A 120 -9.63 -14.79 -7.99
C ASP A 120 -10.26 -13.47 -8.37
N GLU A 121 -11.57 -13.35 -8.19
CA GLU A 121 -12.33 -12.15 -8.52
C GLU A 121 -12.41 -11.16 -7.35
N ALA A 122 -11.85 -11.50 -6.19
CA ALA A 122 -11.78 -10.64 -5.02
C ALA A 122 -11.10 -9.30 -5.33
N ARG A 123 -11.90 -8.23 -5.44
CA ARG A 123 -11.42 -6.86 -5.69
C ARG A 123 -11.31 -6.01 -4.44
N THR A 124 -11.97 -6.40 -3.35
CA THR A 124 -12.07 -5.53 -2.16
C THR A 124 -11.66 -6.27 -0.91
N PHE A 125 -10.63 -5.73 -0.26
CA PHE A 125 -9.98 -6.27 0.91
C PHE A 125 -10.26 -5.37 2.11
N ARG A 126 -10.68 -5.94 3.22
CA ARG A 126 -10.86 -5.24 4.49
C ARG A 126 -9.90 -5.79 5.53
N PHE A 127 -9.07 -4.92 6.08
CA PHE A 127 -8.19 -5.27 7.17
C PHE A 127 -8.95 -5.15 8.49
N GLN A 128 -9.15 -6.30 9.12
CA GLN A 128 -9.74 -6.43 10.43
C GLN A 128 -8.89 -7.44 11.19
N ALA A 129 -7.89 -6.90 11.87
CA ALA A 129 -6.86 -7.70 12.50
C ALA A 129 -7.43 -8.81 13.42
N PRO A 130 -6.80 -10.00 13.43
CA PRO A 130 -5.54 -10.34 12.75
C PRO A 130 -5.72 -10.84 11.31
N PHE A 131 -6.84 -10.52 10.65
CA PHE A 131 -7.14 -11.03 9.30
C PHE A 131 -7.36 -9.92 8.28
N VAL A 132 -7.16 -10.27 7.01
CA VAL A 132 -7.62 -9.49 5.86
C VAL A 132 -8.73 -10.28 5.19
N TYR A 133 -9.93 -9.71 5.16
CA TYR A 133 -11.11 -10.32 4.58
C TYR A 133 -11.33 -9.84 3.16
N THR A 134 -11.82 -10.70 2.29
CA THR A 134 -12.59 -10.26 1.13
C THR A 134 -13.93 -9.69 1.64
N THR A 135 -14.54 -8.71 0.96
CA THR A 135 -15.79 -8.08 1.45
C THR A 135 -16.92 -8.01 0.43
N LYS A 136 -16.62 -7.91 -0.86
CA LYS A 136 -17.66 -7.87 -1.91
C LYS A 136 -18.08 -9.25 -2.39
N THR A 137 -17.14 -10.18 -2.46
CA THR A 137 -17.33 -11.52 -3.05
C THR A 137 -17.64 -12.58 -2.00
N SER A 138 -16.96 -12.50 -0.87
CA SER A 138 -17.08 -13.45 0.24
C SER A 138 -16.66 -12.73 1.51
N ASN A 139 -17.29 -12.97 2.67
CA ASN A 139 -16.81 -12.42 3.96
C ASN A 139 -15.79 -13.38 4.61
N LEU A 140 -14.82 -13.83 3.82
CA LEU A 140 -13.88 -14.88 4.20
C LEU A 140 -12.48 -14.29 4.43
N PRO A 141 -11.76 -14.73 5.47
CA PRO A 141 -10.40 -14.27 5.68
C PRO A 141 -9.49 -14.90 4.61
N ARG A 142 -8.69 -14.07 3.93
CA ARG A 142 -7.76 -14.51 2.88
C ARG A 142 -6.31 -14.43 3.31
N TYR A 143 -5.99 -13.47 4.16
CA TYR A 143 -4.67 -13.32 4.75
C TYR A 143 -4.77 -13.27 6.26
N GLN A 144 -3.71 -13.73 6.92
CA GLN A 144 -3.54 -13.62 8.36
C GLN A 144 -2.25 -12.84 8.63
N VAL A 145 -2.31 -11.96 9.62
CA VAL A 145 -1.14 -11.24 10.14
C VAL A 145 -0.78 -11.75 11.52
N GLN A 146 0.51 -11.76 11.83
CA GLN A 146 1.04 -12.04 13.15
C GLN A 146 2.05 -10.95 13.52
N GLN A 147 1.90 -10.41 14.73
CA GLN A 147 2.81 -9.41 15.25
C GLN A 147 3.82 -10.06 16.18
N GLU A 148 5.10 -9.79 15.92
CA GLU A 148 6.20 -10.12 16.82
C GLU A 148 6.54 -8.88 17.66
N PHE A 149 6.91 -9.15 18.91
CA PHE A 149 7.27 -8.11 19.88
C PHE A 149 8.72 -8.28 20.33
N ASP A 150 9.41 -7.16 20.51
CA ASP A 150 10.73 -7.17 21.16
C ASP A 150 10.61 -7.52 22.66
N ARG A 151 11.75 -7.60 23.35
CA ARG A 151 11.79 -7.85 24.80
C ARG A 151 11.05 -6.77 25.61
N ALA A 152 11.05 -5.53 25.15
CA ALA A 152 10.35 -4.41 25.77
C ALA A 152 8.83 -4.39 25.52
N GLY A 153 8.33 -5.27 24.66
CA GLY A 153 6.92 -5.35 24.29
C GLY A 153 6.48 -4.34 23.26
N LYS A 154 7.41 -3.83 22.47
CA LYS A 154 7.11 -3.01 21.31
C LYS A 154 6.97 -3.91 20.08
N PRO A 155 6.01 -3.63 19.19
CA PRO A 155 5.91 -4.31 17.91
C PRO A 155 7.22 -4.13 17.15
N SER A 156 7.91 -5.23 16.84
CA SER A 156 9.20 -5.20 16.14
C SER A 156 9.06 -5.64 14.69
N LYS A 157 8.15 -6.57 14.42
CA LYS A 157 8.00 -7.22 13.13
C LYS A 157 6.55 -7.68 12.94
N LEU A 158 6.08 -7.67 11.70
CA LEU A 158 4.76 -8.12 11.31
C LEU A 158 4.93 -9.14 10.18
N ASN A 159 4.45 -10.35 10.39
CA ASN A 159 4.45 -11.40 9.38
C ASN A 159 3.06 -11.45 8.71
N LEU A 160 3.05 -11.63 7.39
CA LEU A 160 1.85 -11.79 6.58
C LEU A 160 1.91 -13.13 5.86
N ARG A 161 0.85 -13.93 5.98
CA ARG A 161 0.67 -15.18 5.25
C ARG A 161 -0.66 -15.23 4.50
N ARG A 162 -0.70 -16.01 3.43
CA ARG A 162 -1.95 -16.37 2.73
C ARG A 162 -2.58 -17.57 3.45
N LEU A 163 -3.88 -17.50 3.70
CA LEU A 163 -4.63 -18.62 4.28
C LEU A 163 -4.94 -19.67 3.22
N ARG A 164 -4.88 -20.94 3.62
CA ARG A 164 -5.25 -22.07 2.77
C ARG A 164 -6.78 -22.16 2.67
N PRO A 165 -7.31 -22.76 1.58
CA PRO A 165 -8.75 -23.01 1.45
C PRO A 165 -9.39 -23.74 2.63
N GLN A 166 -8.71 -24.73 3.19
CA GLN A 166 -9.20 -25.52 4.32
C GLN A 166 -9.32 -24.66 5.59
N GLU A 167 -8.34 -23.79 5.82
CA GLU A 167 -8.35 -22.86 6.96
C GLU A 167 -9.49 -21.85 6.81
N THR A 168 -9.64 -21.27 5.63
CA THR A 168 -10.68 -20.28 5.32
C THR A 168 -12.09 -20.86 5.48
N ARG A 169 -12.34 -22.08 4.98
CA ARG A 169 -13.61 -22.78 5.15
C ARG A 169 -13.90 -23.11 6.61
N SER A 170 -12.87 -23.34 7.43
CA SER A 170 -13.10 -23.52 8.86
C SER A 170 -13.68 -22.25 9.49
N CYS A 171 -13.32 -21.05 9.00
CA CYS A 171 -13.86 -19.79 9.52
C CYS A 171 -15.32 -19.50 9.14
N SER A 172 -15.89 -20.14 8.12
CA SER A 172 -17.29 -19.90 7.72
C SER A 172 -18.31 -20.66 8.58
N VAL A 173 -17.87 -21.62 9.40
CA VAL A 173 -18.79 -22.43 10.24
C VAL A 173 -19.21 -21.63 11.47
N SER A 174 -20.52 -21.43 11.60
CA SER A 174 -21.27 -20.55 12.50
C SER A 174 -20.69 -20.25 13.90
N ALA A 175 -20.96 -19.02 14.37
CA ALA A 175 -20.41 -18.35 15.55
C ALA A 175 -20.62 -19.05 16.91
N ILE A 176 -21.40 -20.14 16.98
CA ILE A 176 -21.65 -20.91 18.22
C ILE A 176 -20.33 -21.46 18.80
N HIS A 177 -19.29 -21.62 17.99
CA HIS A 177 -17.95 -22.04 18.44
C HIS A 177 -16.92 -20.90 18.60
N ALA A 178 -17.29 -19.64 18.32
CA ALA A 178 -16.38 -18.49 18.39
C ALA A 178 -15.89 -18.17 19.81
N ALA A 179 -16.58 -18.68 20.84
CA ALA A 179 -16.17 -18.50 22.24
C ALA A 179 -14.87 -19.24 22.63
N ARG A 180 -14.30 -20.10 21.76
CA ARG A 180 -13.10 -20.91 22.07
C ARG A 180 -11.76 -20.34 21.57
N GLY A 181 -11.70 -19.07 21.20
CA GLY A 181 -10.46 -18.39 20.80
C GLY A 181 -10.14 -18.50 19.29
N PRO A 182 -8.95 -18.01 18.86
CA PRO A 182 -8.58 -17.92 17.45
C PRO A 182 -8.58 -19.31 16.79
N ARG A 183 -9.49 -19.51 15.83
CA ARG A 183 -9.69 -20.81 15.17
C ARG A 183 -8.52 -21.22 14.30
N ILE A 184 -7.78 -20.25 13.75
CA ILE A 184 -6.65 -20.47 12.85
C ILE A 184 -5.37 -20.04 13.56
N ARG A 185 -4.50 -21.00 13.88
CA ARG A 185 -3.14 -20.73 14.35
C ARG A 185 -2.31 -20.17 13.20
N TYR A 186 -1.38 -19.27 13.53
CA TYR A 186 -0.46 -18.76 12.53
C TYR A 186 0.56 -19.85 12.16
N ASP A 187 0.76 -20.07 10.87
CA ASP A 187 1.69 -21.04 10.27
C ASP A 187 2.91 -20.25 9.77
N GLU A 188 4.04 -20.35 10.45
CA GLU A 188 5.23 -19.54 10.16
C GLU A 188 5.83 -19.92 8.81
N GLU A 189 5.77 -21.20 8.46
CA GLU A 189 6.21 -21.79 7.20
C GLU A 189 5.42 -21.23 6.00
N GLY A 190 4.18 -20.81 6.22
CA GLY A 190 3.33 -20.18 5.20
C GLY A 190 3.56 -18.67 5.05
N THR A 191 4.50 -18.07 5.80
CA THR A 191 4.75 -16.63 5.76
C THR A 191 5.26 -16.20 4.39
N MET A 192 4.56 -15.26 3.75
CA MET A 192 4.95 -14.70 2.46
C MET A 192 5.85 -13.48 2.63
N TYR A 193 5.46 -12.58 3.53
CA TYR A 193 6.18 -11.33 3.76
C TYR A 193 6.46 -11.12 5.23
N SER A 194 7.66 -10.64 5.51
CA SER A 194 8.10 -10.17 6.82
C SER A 194 8.31 -8.67 6.74
N ILE A 195 7.55 -7.93 7.53
CA ILE A 195 7.54 -6.47 7.52
C ILE A 195 8.21 -6.00 8.82
N SER A 196 9.22 -5.14 8.69
CA SER A 196 9.85 -4.36 9.75
C SER A 196 9.48 -2.88 9.60
N PRO A 197 9.76 -2.00 10.57
CA PRO A 197 9.33 -0.60 10.50
C PRO A 197 9.81 0.17 9.27
N PHE A 198 10.88 -0.29 8.62
CA PHE A 198 11.51 0.40 7.49
C PHE A 198 11.54 -0.44 6.20
N GLU A 199 11.27 -1.73 6.30
CA GLU A 199 11.56 -2.68 5.23
C GLU A 199 10.61 -3.88 5.27
N MET A 200 10.12 -4.30 4.11
CA MET A 200 9.41 -5.56 3.91
C MET A 200 10.24 -6.49 3.04
N ARG A 201 10.33 -7.78 3.43
CA ARG A 201 11.06 -8.81 2.67
C ARG A 201 10.15 -9.97 2.31
N GLY A 202 10.25 -10.45 1.08
CA GLY A 202 9.69 -11.73 0.67
C GLY A 202 10.35 -12.90 1.41
N LYS A 203 9.61 -13.97 1.66
CA LYS A 203 10.06 -15.17 2.38
C LYS A 203 9.96 -16.44 1.54
N THR A 204 9.15 -16.44 0.49
CA THR A 204 8.97 -17.57 -0.42
C THR A 204 9.47 -17.23 -1.82
N GLU A 205 9.73 -18.25 -2.63
CA GLU A 205 10.20 -18.09 -4.02
C GLU A 205 9.17 -17.36 -4.90
N ASP A 206 7.88 -17.50 -4.59
CA ASP A 206 6.77 -16.85 -5.30
C ASP A 206 6.54 -15.38 -4.88
N THR A 207 7.30 -14.88 -3.89
CA THR A 207 7.20 -13.50 -3.42
C THR A 207 8.27 -12.63 -4.04
N LEU A 208 8.07 -11.30 -4.01
CA LEU A 208 9.06 -10.37 -4.52
C LEU A 208 10.40 -10.58 -3.81
N ALA A 209 11.42 -10.96 -4.57
CA ALA A 209 12.78 -11.07 -4.09
C ALA A 209 13.30 -9.70 -3.62
N ASP A 210 14.31 -9.72 -2.75
CA ASP A 210 14.90 -8.52 -2.14
C ASP A 210 13.96 -7.82 -1.15
N SER A 211 14.01 -6.49 -1.13
CA SER A 211 13.38 -5.69 -0.10
C SER A 211 12.51 -4.59 -0.67
N VAL A 212 11.42 -4.28 0.03
CA VAL A 212 10.56 -3.13 -0.25
C VAL A 212 10.75 -2.12 0.87
N GLN A 213 11.13 -0.90 0.52
CA GLN A 213 11.27 0.21 1.45
C GLN A 213 10.11 1.18 1.27
N ILE A 214 9.70 1.80 2.37
CA ILE A 214 8.65 2.81 2.39
C ILE A 214 9.26 4.19 2.63
N SER A 215 8.87 5.15 1.81
CA SER A 215 9.17 6.57 2.01
C SER A 215 7.86 7.34 2.06
N SER A 216 7.77 8.34 2.92
CA SER A 216 6.59 9.19 3.02
C SER A 216 7.00 10.64 3.18
N GLY A 217 6.22 11.54 2.58
CA GLY A 217 6.47 12.96 2.64
C GLY A 217 5.19 13.77 2.52
N LYS A 218 5.36 15.07 2.37
CA LYS A 218 4.27 16.03 2.09
C LYS A 218 4.56 16.69 0.75
N SER A 219 3.53 16.92 -0.05
CA SER A 219 3.64 17.78 -1.23
C SER A 219 3.55 19.25 -0.82
N LEU A 220 4.02 20.15 -1.69
CA LEU A 220 3.90 21.60 -1.52
C LEU A 220 2.45 22.04 -1.26
N TRP A 221 1.49 21.34 -1.88
CA TRP A 221 0.05 21.57 -1.73
C TRP A 221 -0.55 20.94 -0.45
N GLY A 222 0.27 20.49 0.50
CA GLY A 222 -0.17 19.98 1.81
C GLY A 222 -0.70 18.54 1.81
N GLY A 223 -0.54 17.78 0.72
CA GLY A 223 -0.97 16.39 0.64
C GLY A 223 0.11 15.41 1.11
N GLN A 224 -0.21 14.45 1.98
CA GLN A 224 0.72 13.35 2.28
C GLN A 224 0.83 12.40 1.10
N TRP A 225 2.06 11.99 0.79
CA TRP A 225 2.35 10.95 -0.19
C TRP A 225 3.17 9.84 0.47
N THR A 226 3.04 8.63 -0.07
CA THR A 226 3.86 7.47 0.30
C THR A 226 4.35 6.81 -0.97
N ARG A 227 5.65 6.52 -1.09
CA ARG A 227 6.22 5.73 -2.19
C ARG A 227 6.82 4.45 -1.63
N LEU A 228 6.54 3.34 -2.30
CA LEU A 228 7.09 2.03 -1.98
C LEU A 228 8.08 1.63 -3.07
N TRP A 229 9.32 1.43 -2.67
CA TRP A 229 10.45 1.18 -3.55
C TRP A 229 10.89 -0.28 -3.41
N HIS A 230 10.97 -1.00 -4.52
CA HIS A 230 11.74 -2.24 -4.59
C HIS A 230 13.21 -1.87 -4.61
N VAL A 231 13.95 -2.34 -3.62
CA VAL A 231 15.37 -2.11 -3.46
C VAL A 231 16.07 -3.43 -3.67
N LYS A 232 16.72 -3.56 -4.83
CA LYS A 232 17.53 -4.72 -5.17
C LYS A 232 18.87 -4.59 -4.46
N HIS A 233 19.13 -5.52 -3.55
CA HIS A 233 20.47 -5.60 -2.97
C HIS A 233 21.37 -6.25 -4.00
N PRO A 234 22.54 -5.66 -4.32
CA PRO A 234 23.53 -6.40 -5.09
C PRO A 234 23.76 -7.68 -4.31
N ARG A 235 23.50 -8.83 -4.95
CA ARG A 235 23.97 -10.10 -4.38
C ARG A 235 25.42 -9.83 -4.08
N ARG A 236 25.81 -9.95 -2.80
CA ARG A 236 27.23 -10.03 -2.45
C ARG A 236 27.69 -11.28 -3.18
N SER A 237 28.05 -11.11 -4.46
CA SER A 237 28.81 -12.09 -5.21
C SER A 237 29.93 -12.39 -4.24
N ASP A 238 30.06 -13.65 -3.85
CA ASP A 238 31.12 -14.15 -3.00
C ASP A 238 32.46 -13.88 -3.69
N SER A 239 32.86 -12.61 -3.69
CA SER A 239 34.11 -12.10 -4.21
C SER A 239 35.15 -12.40 -3.15
N HIS A 240 35.36 -13.70 -2.94
CA HIS A 240 36.53 -14.28 -2.27
C HIS A 240 37.83 -14.05 -3.06
N LEU A 241 37.81 -13.17 -4.08
CA LEU A 241 38.93 -12.89 -4.96
C LEU A 241 39.07 -11.38 -5.21
N SER A 242 39.59 -10.65 -4.23
CA SER A 242 40.42 -9.46 -4.51
C SER A 242 41.34 -9.16 -3.33
N ARG A 243 42.08 -10.20 -2.93
CA ARG A 243 43.28 -10.08 -2.10
C ARG A 243 44.43 -9.54 -2.97
N THR A 244 44.37 -8.27 -3.38
CA THR A 244 45.53 -7.47 -3.83
C THR A 244 45.07 -6.07 -4.27
N SER A 245 45.18 -5.08 -3.38
CA SER A 245 45.64 -3.72 -3.70
C SER A 245 45.47 -2.83 -2.47
N SER A 246 46.45 -2.93 -1.58
CA SER A 246 46.76 -1.91 -0.60
C SER A 246 47.34 -0.69 -1.33
N ASP A 247 46.51 0.19 -1.90
CA ASP A 247 46.82 1.61 -2.10
C ASP A 247 45.77 2.27 -3.00
N THR A 248 44.72 2.82 -2.40
CA THR A 248 44.02 4.04 -2.84
C THR A 248 42.94 4.37 -1.81
N GLN A 249 43.42 4.68 -0.61
CA GLN A 249 42.63 5.21 0.49
C GLN A 249 42.44 6.72 0.25
N ARG A 250 41.20 7.21 0.39
CA ARG A 250 40.75 8.63 0.35
C ARG A 250 40.19 9.13 -0.99
N SER A 251 38.98 8.71 -1.34
CA SER A 251 37.90 9.58 -1.89
C SER A 251 36.88 8.74 -2.65
N ASN A 252 35.94 8.12 -1.92
CA ASN A 252 34.55 8.05 -2.37
C ASN A 252 33.69 7.47 -1.26
N ARG A 253 33.24 8.36 -0.38
CA ARG A 253 32.15 8.13 0.59
C ARG A 253 30.76 8.33 -0.05
N ARG A 254 30.71 8.31 -1.39
CA ARG A 254 29.54 8.28 -2.30
C ARG A 254 29.82 7.04 -3.17
N SER A 255 29.09 5.95 -3.17
CA SER A 255 27.64 5.79 -3.19
C SER A 255 27.24 4.64 -2.26
N ILE A 256 26.69 4.97 -1.10
CA ILE A 256 25.85 4.02 -0.36
C ILE A 256 24.44 3.92 -0.99
N ASP A 257 24.24 4.61 -2.12
CA ASP A 257 22.93 4.94 -2.68
C ASP A 257 22.68 4.39 -4.09
N ASP A 258 23.62 3.62 -4.67
CA ASP A 258 23.37 2.92 -5.95
C ASP A 258 22.68 1.57 -5.74
N SER A 259 21.84 1.45 -4.71
CA SER A 259 20.85 0.36 -4.75
C SER A 259 19.90 0.66 -5.89
N ASP A 260 19.73 -0.27 -6.83
CA ASP A 260 18.72 -0.16 -7.89
C ASP A 260 17.33 -0.07 -7.21
N LYS A 261 16.87 1.17 -6.97
CA LYS A 261 15.56 1.48 -6.41
C LYS A 261 14.59 1.60 -7.56
N ARG A 262 13.60 0.71 -7.60
CA ARG A 262 12.50 0.75 -8.57
C ARG A 262 11.22 1.09 -7.83
N LEU A 263 10.50 2.12 -8.31
CA LEU A 263 9.18 2.42 -7.76
C LEU A 263 8.24 1.24 -8.03
N LEU A 264 7.58 0.74 -6.98
CA LEU A 264 6.50 -0.24 -7.12
C LEU A 264 5.16 0.46 -7.13
N PHE A 265 4.92 1.26 -6.08
CA PHE A 265 3.65 1.94 -5.88
C PHE A 265 3.86 3.34 -5.31
N ALA A 266 3.05 4.29 -5.77
CA ALA A 266 2.88 5.60 -5.18
C ALA A 266 1.46 5.73 -4.63
N VAL A 267 1.33 6.27 -3.42
CA VAL A 267 0.04 6.48 -2.74
C VAL A 267 -0.16 7.96 -2.49
N LYS A 268 -1.21 8.52 -3.07
CA LYS A 268 -1.58 9.94 -2.92
C LYS A 268 -3.07 10.03 -2.59
N LYS A 269 -3.41 10.61 -1.43
CA LYS A 269 -4.80 10.76 -0.99
C LYS A 269 -5.63 9.45 -1.07
N GLY A 270 -5.00 8.31 -0.75
CA GLY A 270 -5.62 6.98 -0.80
C GLY A 270 -5.71 6.35 -2.20
N VAL A 271 -5.24 7.01 -3.25
CA VAL A 271 -5.12 6.42 -4.59
C VAL A 271 -3.76 5.75 -4.71
N TRP A 272 -3.75 4.48 -5.10
CA TRP A 272 -2.55 3.69 -5.36
C TRP A 272 -2.28 3.66 -6.87
N GLU A 273 -1.13 4.17 -7.26
CA GLU A 273 -0.59 4.20 -8.62
C GLU A 273 0.60 3.24 -8.67
N ASP A 274 0.80 2.51 -9.78
CA ASP A 274 2.04 1.74 -9.99
C ASP A 274 3.16 2.61 -10.60
N ALA A 275 4.27 1.98 -10.98
CA ALA A 275 5.44 2.64 -11.56
C ALA A 275 5.12 3.46 -12.82
N ASP A 276 4.10 3.05 -13.57
CA ASP A 276 3.68 3.68 -14.82
C ASP A 276 2.61 4.76 -14.58
N GLY A 277 2.27 5.05 -13.31
CA GLY A 277 1.21 5.98 -12.93
C GLY A 277 -0.20 5.41 -13.10
N MET A 278 -0.34 4.11 -13.37
CA MET A 278 -1.65 3.49 -13.55
C MET A 278 -2.30 3.20 -12.21
N ILE A 279 -3.58 3.53 -12.07
CA ILE A 279 -4.32 3.30 -10.82
C ILE A 279 -4.55 1.79 -10.62
N VAL A 280 -3.96 1.24 -9.57
CA VAL A 280 -4.06 -0.18 -9.20
C VAL A 280 -5.01 -0.43 -8.04
N ALA A 281 -5.21 0.55 -7.16
CA ALA A 281 -6.17 0.46 -6.08
C ALA A 281 -6.59 1.83 -5.53
N ARG A 282 -7.64 1.83 -4.72
CA ARG A 282 -8.14 2.96 -3.96
C ARG A 282 -8.46 2.50 -2.54
N GLU A 283 -8.06 3.30 -1.58
CA GLU A 283 -8.52 3.14 -0.20
C GLU A 283 -9.86 3.85 -0.03
N GLU A 284 -10.80 3.18 0.64
CA GLU A 284 -12.04 3.82 1.03
C GLU A 284 -11.71 5.02 1.93
N LYS A 285 -12.35 6.17 1.68
CA LYS A 285 -12.06 7.46 2.34
C LYS A 285 -12.41 7.43 3.84
N GLY A 286 -11.58 6.78 4.64
CA GLY A 286 -11.44 7.03 6.08
C GLY A 286 -10.44 8.15 6.38
N TRP A 287 -9.74 8.65 5.35
CA TRP A 287 -8.56 9.52 5.48
C TRP A 287 -8.80 10.98 5.10
N GLY A 288 -9.99 11.49 5.37
CA GLY A 288 -10.24 12.93 5.35
C GLY A 288 -9.39 13.60 6.43
N TYR A 289 -8.50 14.51 6.00
CA TYR A 289 -7.52 15.25 6.82
C TYR A 289 -8.12 16.03 8.01
N GLY A 290 -9.44 16.08 8.16
CA GLY A 290 -10.14 16.71 9.27
C GLY A 290 -10.26 15.86 10.54
N ASP A 291 -10.14 14.53 10.48
CA ASP A 291 -10.52 13.70 11.64
C ASP A 291 -9.37 13.40 12.61
N ARG A 292 -8.10 13.60 12.23
CA ARG A 292 -6.95 13.38 13.14
C ARG A 292 -6.99 14.26 14.40
N LEU A 293 -7.66 15.41 14.35
CA LEU A 293 -7.84 16.27 15.53
C LEU A 293 -8.99 15.83 16.44
N LEU A 294 -9.95 15.05 15.92
CA LEU A 294 -11.09 14.55 16.70
C LEU A 294 -10.88 13.10 17.18
N SER A 295 -10.10 12.27 16.47
CA SER A 295 -9.75 10.91 16.93
C SER A 295 -8.84 10.88 18.17
N ARG A 296 -8.31 12.03 18.62
CA ARG A 296 -7.45 12.10 19.83
C ARG A 296 -8.21 11.89 21.13
N ARG A 297 -9.56 11.90 21.12
CA ARG A 297 -10.36 11.76 22.34
C ARG A 297 -11.15 10.44 22.40
N GLY A 298 -10.41 9.32 22.41
CA GLY A 298 -10.80 8.09 23.12
C GLY A 298 -12.07 7.36 22.67
N SER A 299 -12.77 7.80 21.63
CA SER A 299 -13.83 7.02 21.00
C SER A 299 -13.16 5.97 20.12
N GLY A 300 -13.44 4.69 20.41
CA GLY A 300 -12.74 3.54 19.85
C GLY A 300 -12.48 3.68 18.35
N ALA A 301 -11.23 3.38 17.96
CA ALA A 301 -10.83 3.28 16.56
C ALA A 301 -11.97 2.64 15.78
N SER A 302 -12.50 3.39 14.80
CA SER A 302 -13.67 3.02 14.03
C SER A 302 -13.66 1.52 13.75
N ALA A 303 -14.64 0.79 14.28
CA ALA A 303 -14.79 -0.65 14.09
C ALA A 303 -14.93 -1.04 12.60
N ASN A 304 -15.10 -0.03 11.74
CA ASN A 304 -15.06 -0.15 10.29
C ASN A 304 -13.60 -0.35 9.87
N GLY A 305 -13.21 -1.61 9.73
CA GLY A 305 -11.88 -2.01 9.23
C GLY A 305 -11.49 -1.28 7.95
N LYS A 306 -10.19 -1.11 7.72
CA LYS A 306 -9.66 -0.35 6.58
C LYS A 306 -9.93 -1.12 5.29
N VAL A 307 -10.40 -0.46 4.24
CA VAL A 307 -10.76 -1.10 2.97
C VAL A 307 -9.84 -0.65 1.84
N LEU A 308 -9.36 -1.62 1.07
CA LEU A 308 -8.61 -1.46 -0.17
C LEU A 308 -9.42 -2.07 -1.33
N GLU A 309 -9.77 -1.24 -2.31
CA GLU A 309 -10.44 -1.64 -3.54
C GLU A 309 -9.44 -1.64 -4.71
N MET A 310 -9.18 -2.80 -5.29
CA MET A 310 -8.27 -3.00 -6.41
C MET A 310 -8.99 -2.87 -7.75
N THR A 311 -8.28 -2.40 -8.76
CA THR A 311 -8.75 -2.38 -10.15
C THR A 311 -8.60 -3.77 -10.79
N ASP A 312 -9.36 -4.01 -11.87
CA ASP A 312 -9.35 -5.29 -12.58
C ASP A 312 -7.98 -5.67 -13.11
N PHE A 313 -7.15 -4.66 -13.40
CA PHE A 313 -5.77 -4.86 -13.82
C PHE A 313 -4.90 -5.48 -12.71
N ALA A 314 -5.06 -5.02 -11.47
CA ALA A 314 -4.30 -5.52 -10.33
C ALA A 314 -4.79 -6.90 -9.87
N VAL A 315 -6.07 -7.22 -10.06
CA VAL A 315 -6.68 -8.48 -9.59
C VAL A 315 -6.28 -9.68 -10.46
N LYS A 316 -6.05 -9.48 -11.76
CA LYS A 316 -5.68 -10.55 -12.71
C LYS A 316 -4.32 -11.20 -12.41
N ASP A 317 -3.39 -10.44 -11.83
CA ASP A 317 -2.07 -10.94 -11.45
C ASP A 317 -2.06 -11.23 -9.94
N THR A 318 -2.05 -12.51 -9.59
CA THR A 318 -2.06 -12.96 -8.19
C THR A 318 -0.85 -12.47 -7.41
N SER A 319 0.33 -12.41 -8.02
CA SER A 319 1.55 -11.96 -7.36
C SER A 319 1.52 -10.44 -7.13
N LYS A 320 1.07 -9.67 -8.14
CA LYS A 320 0.86 -8.22 -7.99
C LYS A 320 -0.18 -7.90 -6.92
N ARG A 321 -1.30 -8.63 -6.89
CA ARG A 321 -2.33 -8.52 -5.85
C ARG A 321 -1.76 -8.75 -4.46
N ASP A 322 -1.04 -9.86 -4.27
CA ASP A 322 -0.48 -10.21 -2.95
C ASP A 322 0.57 -9.20 -2.48
N LEU A 323 1.42 -8.74 -3.39
CA LEU A 323 2.37 -7.67 -3.11
C LEU A 323 1.66 -6.36 -2.75
N LEU A 324 0.58 -6.00 -3.47
CA LEU A 324 -0.20 -4.81 -3.20
C LEU A 324 -0.89 -4.87 -1.83
N VAL A 325 -1.46 -6.03 -1.44
CA VAL A 325 -1.99 -6.26 -0.09
C VAL A 325 -0.88 -6.11 0.95
N ALA A 326 0.29 -6.71 0.74
CA ALA A 326 1.40 -6.64 1.68
C ALA A 326 1.91 -5.20 1.87
N CYS A 327 2.09 -4.46 0.77
CA CYS A 327 2.44 -3.03 0.76
C CYS A 327 1.40 -2.17 1.50
N TRP A 328 0.11 -2.47 1.31
CA TRP A 328 -0.98 -1.79 2.01
C TRP A 328 -0.95 -2.04 3.51
N ILE A 329 -0.73 -3.29 3.93
CA ILE A 329 -0.56 -3.65 5.35
C ILE A 329 0.69 -2.99 5.94
N MET A 330 1.81 -2.96 5.22
CA MET A 330 3.02 -2.25 5.63
C MET A 330 2.75 -0.76 5.87
N ARG A 331 2.03 -0.10 4.96
CA ARG A 331 1.66 1.32 5.10
C ARG A 331 0.76 1.56 6.32
N ILE A 332 -0.24 0.71 6.52
CA ILE A 332 -1.13 0.79 7.70
C ILE A 332 -0.31 0.66 8.99
N TRP A 333 0.58 -0.34 9.03
CA TRP A 333 1.39 -0.63 10.22
C TRP A 333 2.41 0.46 10.54
N THR A 334 3.12 0.97 9.55
CA THR A 334 4.13 2.02 9.72
C THR A 334 3.51 3.40 9.94
N GLY A 335 2.34 3.68 9.37
CA GLY A 335 1.68 4.98 9.46
C GLY A 335 0.85 5.19 10.72
N GLU A 336 -0.09 4.28 11.01
CA GLU A 336 -1.02 4.43 12.14
C GLU A 336 -0.64 3.59 13.35
N GLY A 337 0.22 2.60 13.13
CA GLY A 337 0.31 1.46 14.02
C GLY A 337 -0.87 0.52 13.82
N VAL A 338 -0.64 -0.74 14.15
CA VAL A 338 -1.69 -1.74 14.26
C VAL A 338 -1.58 -2.34 15.65
N ARG A 339 -2.72 -2.45 16.33
CA ARG A 339 -2.88 -3.21 17.58
C ARG A 339 -4.25 -3.88 17.54
N TRP A 340 -4.34 -5.10 18.04
CA TRP A 340 -5.60 -5.83 18.18
C TRP A 340 -5.67 -6.53 19.53
N ASP A 341 -6.90 -6.86 19.95
CA ASP A 341 -7.15 -7.50 21.23
C ASP A 341 -6.53 -8.90 21.28
N GLY A 342 -5.90 -9.23 22.42
CA GLY A 342 -5.24 -10.51 22.62
C GLY A 342 -3.78 -10.58 22.14
N ASP A 343 -3.19 -9.48 21.67
CA ASP A 343 -1.74 -9.36 21.55
C ASP A 343 -1.12 -9.48 22.96
N LEU A 344 -0.56 -10.64 23.29
CA LEU A 344 -0.11 -11.09 24.62
C LEU A 344 1.13 -10.35 25.18
N LYS A 345 1.27 -9.07 24.84
CA LYS A 345 1.88 -8.07 25.70
C LYS A 345 0.89 -6.95 26.00
N GLY A 346 -0.29 -7.37 26.46
CA GLY A 346 -1.20 -6.52 27.22
C GLY A 346 -0.42 -5.84 28.34
N TRP A 347 -0.41 -4.52 28.29
CA TRP A 347 -0.28 -3.68 29.47
C TRP A 347 -1.66 -3.16 29.80
#